data_AF-A0A9D3W0D2-F1
#
_entry.id   AF-A0A9D3W0D2-F1
#
_cell.length_a   1.000
_cell.length_b   1.000
_cell.length_c   1.000
_cell.angle_alpha   90.00
_cell.angle_beta   90.00
_cell.angle_gamma   90.00
#
_symmetry.space_group_name_H-M   'P 1'
#
loop_
_entity.id
_entity.type
_entity.pdbx_description
1 polymer ?
#
loop_
_entity_poly.entity_id
_entity_poly.type
_entity_poly.pdbx_seq_one_letter_code
_entity_poly.pdbx_strand_id
1 'polypeptide(L)'
;MHFLLSTLKISYVLDTSRPEENDNKSVTATRERQKWDNANYMCMGQILNVLSNDLFDTYQNKVNAKELWDKLETRYMTKDVTSKKFFVSSFNNYQMVDGCSVMEQLRDIEKMLNQFKQYDMKMDEMIVVSSIIDNLPPSWKDFKKV
;
A
#
# COMPACT_ATOMS: atom_id res chain seq x y z
N MET A 1 5.17 6.59 -7.92
CA MET A 1 6.40 6.05 -8.55
C MET A 1 6.15 5.55 -9.97
N HIS A 2 5.11 4.73 -10.21
CA HIS A 2 4.77 4.21 -11.55
C HIS A 2 4.64 5.30 -12.64
N PHE A 3 4.05 6.46 -12.32
CA PHE A 3 3.95 7.61 -13.25
C PHE A 3 5.32 8.08 -13.79
N LEU A 4 6.34 8.23 -12.94
CA LEU A 4 7.67 8.72 -13.36
C LEU A 4 8.40 7.72 -14.24
N LEU A 5 8.33 6.43 -13.91
CA LEU A 5 8.97 5.36 -14.69
C LEU A 5 8.30 5.18 -16.06
N SER A 6 6.98 5.38 -16.14
CA SER A 6 6.23 5.36 -17.38
C SER A 6 6.56 6.55 -18.29
N THR A 7 6.72 7.76 -17.73
CA THR A 7 7.14 8.95 -18.51
C THR A 7 8.52 8.77 -19.12
N LEU A 8 9.43 8.10 -18.40
CA LEU A 8 10.77 7.77 -18.87
C LEU A 8 10.80 6.54 -19.80
N LYS A 9 9.66 5.86 -20.02
CA LYS A 9 9.53 4.63 -20.82
C LYS A 9 10.46 3.50 -20.36
N ILE A 10 10.70 3.40 -19.06
CA ILE A 10 11.58 2.37 -18.45
C ILE A 10 10.83 1.41 -17.53
N SER A 11 9.52 1.61 -17.30
CA SER A 11 8.73 0.75 -16.39
C SER A 11 8.74 -0.73 -16.76
N TYR A 12 8.86 -1.07 -18.04
CA TYR A 12 8.86 -2.44 -18.54
C TYR A 12 9.92 -3.36 -17.90
N VAL A 13 11.01 -2.81 -17.36
CA VAL A 13 12.07 -3.61 -16.70
C VAL A 13 11.63 -4.21 -15.37
N LEU A 14 10.52 -3.74 -14.80
CA LEU A 14 9.92 -4.34 -13.59
C LEU A 14 9.14 -5.62 -13.94
N ASP A 15 8.55 -5.67 -15.13
CA ASP A 15 7.69 -6.78 -15.55
C ASP A 15 8.43 -7.83 -16.39
N THR A 16 9.49 -7.42 -17.09
CA THR A 16 10.23 -8.28 -18.02
C THR A 16 11.52 -8.84 -17.42
N SER A 17 11.87 -10.07 -17.79
CA SER A 17 13.19 -10.64 -17.48
C SER A 17 14.26 -10.07 -18.41
N ARG A 18 15.51 -10.02 -17.91
CA ARG A 18 16.67 -9.71 -18.74
C ARG A 18 16.75 -10.70 -19.93
N PRO A 19 16.92 -10.24 -21.17
CA PRO A 19 17.07 -11.13 -22.34
C PRO A 19 18.24 -12.11 -22.17
N GLU A 20 18.05 -13.37 -22.59
CA GLU A 20 19.05 -14.44 -22.53
C GLU A 20 20.22 -14.21 -23.50
N GLU A 21 21.42 -14.68 -23.13
CA GLU A 21 22.56 -14.76 -24.06
C GLU A 21 22.34 -15.93 -25.01
N ASN A 22 22.12 -15.64 -26.30
CA ASN A 22 22.15 -16.66 -27.34
C ASN A 22 23.58 -16.76 -27.90
N ASP A 23 24.11 -17.98 -28.05
CA ASP A 23 25.44 -18.28 -28.57
C ASP A 23 25.69 -17.70 -29.97
N ASN A 24 24.63 -17.50 -30.75
CA ASN A 24 24.69 -16.71 -31.97
C ASN A 24 24.62 -15.21 -31.61
N LYS A 25 25.79 -14.57 -31.56
CA LYS A 25 26.02 -13.12 -31.37
C LYS A 25 25.38 -12.26 -32.47
N SER A 26 24.05 -12.28 -32.57
CA SER A 26 23.30 -11.33 -33.38
C SER A 26 23.46 -9.94 -32.77
N VAL A 27 23.88 -8.98 -33.58
CA VAL A 27 24.03 -7.57 -33.19
C VAL A 27 22.73 -7.02 -32.57
N THR A 28 21.57 -7.49 -33.05
CA THR A 28 20.26 -7.10 -32.55
C THR A 28 20.02 -7.55 -31.11
N ALA A 29 20.33 -8.81 -30.78
CA ALA A 29 20.16 -9.35 -29.42
C ALA A 29 21.06 -8.63 -28.40
N THR A 30 22.29 -8.30 -28.82
CA THR A 30 23.23 -7.53 -27.98
C THR A 30 22.69 -6.13 -27.70
N ARG A 31 22.12 -5.47 -28.71
CA ARG A 31 21.54 -4.12 -28.58
C ARG A 31 20.32 -4.10 -27.68
N GLU A 32 19.45 -5.10 -27.77
CA GLU A 32 18.26 -5.23 -26.91
C GLU A 32 18.64 -5.45 -25.46
N ARG A 33 19.63 -6.31 -25.19
CA ARG A 33 20.16 -6.53 -23.85
C ARG A 33 20.75 -5.26 -23.25
N GLN A 34 21.57 -4.53 -24.03
CA GLN A 34 22.18 -3.30 -23.54
C GLN A 34 21.15 -2.19 -23.29
N LYS A 35 20.09 -2.14 -24.11
CA LYS A 35 18.93 -1.26 -23.87
C LYS A 35 18.22 -1.63 -22.57
N TRP A 36 18.01 -2.92 -22.31
CA TRP A 36 17.40 -3.41 -21.08
C TRP A 36 18.27 -3.08 -19.86
N ASP A 37 19.57 -3.38 -19.91
CA ASP A 37 20.52 -3.12 -18.82
C ASP A 37 20.58 -1.62 -18.47
N ASN A 38 20.59 -0.74 -19.48
CA ASN A 38 20.54 0.71 -19.26
C ASN A 38 19.21 1.16 -18.63
N ALA A 39 18.07 0.63 -19.12
CA ALA A 39 16.77 0.95 -18.54
C ALA A 39 16.64 0.44 -17.10
N ASN A 40 17.19 -0.74 -16.80
CA ASN A 40 17.25 -1.30 -15.45
C ASN A 40 18.07 -0.41 -14.51
N TYR A 41 19.27 0.03 -14.94
CA TYR A 41 20.10 0.94 -14.16
C TYR A 41 19.39 2.28 -13.89
N MET A 42 18.78 2.88 -14.91
CA MET A 42 18.02 4.11 -14.76
C MET A 42 16.84 3.92 -13.80
N CYS A 43 16.11 2.81 -13.91
CA CYS A 43 14.98 2.50 -13.05
C CYS A 43 15.42 2.36 -11.58
N MET A 44 16.50 1.62 -11.33
CA MET A 44 17.11 1.53 -9.99
C MET A 44 17.47 2.90 -9.43
N GLY A 45 18.16 3.74 -10.21
CA GLY A 45 18.53 5.08 -9.78
C GLY A 45 17.31 5.94 -9.43
N GLN A 46 16.25 5.90 -10.24
CA GLN A 46 15.02 6.64 -9.95
C GLN A 46 14.31 6.14 -8.70
N ILE A 47 14.25 4.82 -8.49
CA ILE A 47 13.65 4.23 -7.29
C ILE A 47 14.44 4.68 -6.06
N LEU A 48 15.77 4.54 -6.08
CA LEU A 48 16.65 4.89 -4.98
C LEU A 48 16.63 6.39 -4.65
N ASN A 49 16.59 7.26 -5.65
CA ASN A 49 16.61 8.72 -5.47
C ASN A 49 15.41 9.28 -4.70
N VAL A 50 14.28 8.57 -4.68
CA VAL A 50 13.09 9.01 -3.92
C VAL A 50 12.97 8.35 -2.55
N LEU A 51 13.89 7.45 -2.19
CA LEU A 51 13.94 6.86 -0.87
C LEU A 51 14.58 7.84 0.14
N SER A 52 14.17 7.73 1.40
CA SER A 52 14.91 8.38 2.50
C SER A 52 16.28 7.75 2.69
N ASN A 53 17.22 8.48 3.32
CA ASN A 53 18.59 8.02 3.54
C ASN A 53 18.65 6.60 4.16
N ASP A 54 17.90 6.33 5.23
CA ASP A 54 17.87 5.02 5.88
C ASP A 54 17.45 3.87 4.94
N LEU A 55 16.52 4.16 4.03
CA LEU A 55 16.03 3.18 3.05
C LEU A 55 17.03 3.02 1.91
N PHE A 56 17.61 4.12 1.43
CA PHE A 56 18.68 4.09 0.44
C PHE A 56 19.83 3.19 0.93
N ASP A 57 20.29 3.39 2.16
CA ASP A 57 21.39 2.62 2.75
C ASP A 57 21.09 1.12 2.81
N THR A 58 19.83 0.78 3.09
CA THR A 58 19.34 -0.61 3.16
C THR A 58 19.26 -1.27 1.77
N TYR A 59 18.89 -0.49 0.74
CA TYR A 59 18.45 -1.02 -0.55
C TYR A 59 19.41 -0.74 -1.73
N GLN A 60 20.43 0.09 -1.57
CA GLN A 60 21.39 0.44 -2.63
C GLN A 60 22.10 -0.77 -3.25
N ASN A 61 22.31 -1.85 -2.49
CA ASN A 61 23.06 -3.04 -2.91
C ASN A 61 22.18 -4.13 -3.58
N LYS A 62 21.02 -3.77 -4.15
CA LYS A 62 20.13 -4.75 -4.82
C LYS A 62 20.59 -5.05 -6.24
N VAL A 63 20.29 -6.26 -6.73
CA VAL A 63 20.85 -6.77 -7.99
C VAL A 63 20.21 -6.11 -9.22
N ASN A 64 18.91 -5.84 -9.17
CA ASN A 64 18.18 -5.21 -10.27
C ASN A 64 16.96 -4.42 -9.77
N ALA A 65 16.35 -3.62 -10.66
CA ALA A 65 15.22 -2.77 -10.37
C ALA A 65 14.01 -3.56 -9.87
N LYS A 66 13.77 -4.75 -10.44
CA LYS A 66 12.65 -5.61 -10.06
C LYS A 66 12.79 -6.12 -8.62
N GLU A 67 13.94 -6.68 -8.25
CA GLU A 67 14.17 -7.17 -6.88
C GLU A 67 14.08 -6.04 -5.85
N LEU A 68 14.58 -4.84 -6.21
CA LEU A 68 14.44 -3.64 -5.40
C LEU A 68 12.95 -3.28 -5.21
N TRP A 69 12.20 -3.21 -6.31
CA TRP A 69 10.77 -2.89 -6.30
C TRP A 69 9.96 -3.92 -5.53
N ASP A 70 10.16 -5.22 -5.77
CA ASP A 70 9.45 -6.32 -5.10
C ASP A 70 9.66 -6.29 -3.58
N LYS A 71 10.88 -5.94 -3.12
CA LYS A 71 11.16 -5.81 -1.68
C LYS A 71 10.51 -4.60 -1.05
N LEU A 72 10.46 -3.47 -1.77
CA LEU A 72 9.74 -2.28 -1.33
C LEU A 72 8.24 -2.59 -1.29
N GLU A 73 7.70 -3.17 -2.35
CA GLU A 73 6.30 -3.59 -2.42
C GLU A 73 5.97 -4.56 -1.29
N THR A 74 6.75 -5.61 -1.07
CA THR A 74 6.53 -6.54 0.04
C THR A 74 6.52 -5.83 1.40
N ARG A 75 7.51 -4.97 1.68
CA ARG A 75 7.62 -4.26 2.97
C ARG A 75 6.45 -3.30 3.20
N TYR A 76 6.04 -2.57 2.17
CA TYR A 76 5.01 -1.53 2.30
C TYR A 76 3.60 -2.05 2.07
N MET A 77 3.38 -3.05 1.21
CA MET A 77 2.09 -3.73 1.06
C MET A 77 1.79 -4.63 2.27
N THR A 78 2.79 -5.27 2.89
CA THR A 78 2.55 -6.00 4.16
C THR A 78 2.19 -5.04 5.28
N LYS A 79 2.83 -3.86 5.33
CA LYS A 79 2.43 -2.80 6.25
C LYS A 79 1.02 -2.30 5.96
N ASP A 80 0.67 -2.11 4.69
CA ASP A 80 -0.68 -1.73 4.27
C ASP A 80 -1.72 -2.76 4.75
N VAL A 81 -1.48 -4.05 4.52
CA VAL A 81 -2.34 -5.14 5.02
C VAL A 81 -2.43 -5.16 6.55
N THR A 82 -1.29 -4.96 7.25
CA THR A 82 -1.26 -4.92 8.73
C THR A 82 -2.03 -3.72 9.27
N SER A 83 -1.85 -2.54 8.65
CA SER A 83 -2.57 -1.31 8.98
C SER A 83 -4.07 -1.46 8.72
N LYS A 84 -4.47 -1.99 7.56
CA LYS A 84 -5.87 -2.30 7.22
C LYS A 84 -6.51 -3.23 8.26
N LYS A 85 -5.82 -4.30 8.65
CA LYS A 85 -6.28 -5.22 9.70
C LYS A 85 -6.41 -4.52 11.05
N PHE A 86 -5.49 -3.64 11.40
CA PHE A 86 -5.54 -2.86 12.64
C PHE A 86 -6.77 -1.94 12.67
N PHE A 87 -7.09 -1.24 11.57
CA PHE A 87 -8.28 -0.38 11.50
C PHE A 87 -9.58 -1.17 11.61
N VAL A 88 -9.69 -2.31 10.90
CA VAL A 88 -10.84 -3.23 11.04
C VAL A 88 -11.00 -3.66 12.49
N SER A 89 -9.93 -4.10 13.13
CA SER A 89 -9.99 -4.53 14.53
C SER A 89 -10.36 -3.39 15.47
N SER A 90 -9.85 -2.18 15.23
CA SER A 90 -10.12 -1.01 16.09
C SER A 90 -11.59 -0.59 15.98
N PHE A 91 -12.14 -0.60 14.77
CA PHE A 91 -13.55 -0.31 14.51
C PHE A 91 -14.48 -1.36 15.13
N ASN A 92 -14.18 -2.65 14.92
CA ASN A 92 -15.01 -3.74 15.45
C ASN A 92 -15.00 -3.83 16.98
N ASN A 93 -13.90 -3.42 17.62
CA ASN A 93 -13.77 -3.43 19.08
C ASN A 93 -14.20 -2.11 19.73
N TYR A 94 -14.61 -1.11 18.95
CA TYR A 94 -15.07 0.15 19.49
C TYR A 94 -16.38 -0.05 20.24
N GLN A 95 -16.52 0.53 21.42
CA GLN A 95 -17.74 0.49 22.24
C GLN A 95 -17.93 1.87 22.85
N MET A 96 -19.15 2.42 22.77
CA MET A 96 -19.44 3.67 23.43
C MET A 96 -19.50 3.48 24.95
N VAL A 97 -19.02 4.48 25.67
CA VAL A 97 -18.92 4.51 27.12
C VAL A 97 -20.03 5.40 27.68
N ASP A 98 -20.73 4.89 28.69
CA ASP A 98 -21.72 5.65 29.45
C ASP A 98 -21.05 6.86 30.15
N GLY A 99 -21.71 8.02 30.09
CA GLY A 99 -21.19 9.26 30.70
C GLY A 99 -20.27 10.09 29.80
N CYS A 100 -19.85 9.57 28.64
CA CYS A 100 -19.16 10.35 27.61
C CYS A 100 -20.15 10.98 26.62
N SER A 101 -19.79 12.12 26.03
CA SER A 101 -20.65 12.78 25.03
C SER A 101 -20.82 11.90 23.80
N VAL A 102 -22.06 11.68 23.35
CA VAL A 102 -22.36 10.96 22.11
C VAL A 102 -21.70 11.63 20.91
N MET A 103 -21.62 12.96 20.90
CA MET A 103 -21.00 13.71 19.81
C MET A 103 -19.47 13.55 19.76
N GLU A 104 -18.81 13.40 20.91
CA GLU A 104 -17.37 13.09 20.96
C GLU A 104 -17.12 11.69 20.40
N GLN A 105 -17.91 10.73 20.86
CA GLN A 105 -17.79 9.35 20.45
C GLN A 105 -18.15 9.14 18.96
N LEU A 106 -19.09 9.92 18.42
CA LEU A 106 -19.39 9.92 16.98
C LEU A 106 -18.20 10.43 16.16
N ARG A 107 -17.50 11.48 16.61
CA ARG A 107 -16.30 11.97 15.93
C ARG A 107 -15.18 10.92 15.90
N ASP A 108 -15.04 10.12 16.96
CA ASP A 108 -14.08 9.02 16.98
C ASP A 108 -14.42 7.95 15.93
N ILE A 109 -15.72 7.64 15.78
CA ILE A 109 -16.20 6.74 14.71
C ILE A 109 -15.95 7.34 13.33
N GLU A 110 -16.28 8.62 13.10
CA GLU A 110 -16.02 9.31 11.84
C GLU A 110 -14.53 9.31 11.48
N LYS A 111 -13.66 9.49 12.48
CA LYS A 111 -12.21 9.42 12.31
C LYS A 111 -11.77 8.03 11.85
N MET A 112 -12.31 6.96 12.45
CA MET A 112 -12.06 5.59 12.00
C MET A 112 -12.55 5.38 10.56
N LEU A 113 -13.79 5.79 10.25
CA LEU A 113 -14.36 5.69 8.88
C LEU A 113 -13.54 6.44 7.84
N ASN A 114 -12.98 7.59 8.20
CA ASN A 114 -12.08 8.35 7.32
C ASN A 114 -10.76 7.59 7.06
N GLN A 115 -10.25 6.81 8.02
CA GLN A 115 -9.10 5.94 7.78
C GLN A 115 -9.45 4.87 6.75
N PHE A 116 -10.61 4.21 6.84
CA PHE A 116 -11.05 3.25 5.82
C PHE A 116 -11.04 3.86 4.40
N LYS A 117 -11.55 5.09 4.25
CA LYS A 117 -11.54 5.81 2.97
C LYS A 117 -10.12 6.08 2.45
N GLN A 118 -9.18 6.47 3.32
CA GLN A 118 -7.78 6.73 2.93
C GLN A 118 -7.08 5.47 2.40
N TYR A 119 -7.45 4.30 2.90
CA TYR A 119 -6.89 3.01 2.49
C TYR A 119 -7.71 2.31 1.38
N ASP A 120 -8.64 3.04 0.74
CA ASP A 120 -9.58 2.54 -0.28
C ASP A 120 -10.39 1.31 0.17
N MET A 121 -10.70 1.23 1.47
CA MET A 121 -11.54 0.20 2.04
C MET A 121 -13.00 0.66 2.00
N LYS A 122 -13.73 0.18 0.99
CA LYS A 122 -15.16 0.48 0.87
C LYS A 122 -15.94 -0.25 1.96
N MET A 123 -16.65 0.51 2.77
CA MET A 123 -17.58 0.01 3.79
C MET A 123 -19.00 0.25 3.31
N ASP A 124 -19.83 -0.79 3.41
CA ASP A 124 -21.26 -0.68 3.13
C ASP A 124 -21.93 0.17 4.22
N GLU A 125 -22.83 1.07 3.82
CA GLU A 125 -23.50 1.98 4.73
C GLU A 125 -24.34 1.24 5.78
N MET A 126 -24.97 0.12 5.40
CA MET A 126 -25.75 -0.71 6.32
C MET A 126 -24.86 -1.35 7.38
N ILE A 127 -23.64 -1.76 7.02
CA ILE A 127 -22.65 -2.30 7.97
C ILE A 127 -22.22 -1.20 8.96
N VAL A 128 -21.99 0.02 8.49
CA VAL A 128 -21.62 1.15 9.35
C VAL A 128 -22.75 1.48 10.33
N VAL A 129 -23.99 1.59 9.85
CA VAL A 129 -25.16 1.87 10.68
C VAL A 129 -25.36 0.76 11.72
N SER A 130 -25.33 -0.51 11.31
CA SER A 130 -25.44 -1.65 12.24
C SER A 130 -24.36 -1.61 13.30
N SER A 131 -23.11 -1.31 12.92
CA SER A 131 -21.99 -1.23 13.88
C SER A 131 -22.18 -0.09 14.87
N ILE A 132 -22.65 1.08 14.43
CA ILE A 132 -22.91 2.21 15.34
C ILE A 132 -24.01 1.85 16.34
N ILE A 133 -25.10 1.24 15.87
CA ILE A 133 -26.18 0.75 16.73
C ILE A 133 -25.61 -0.26 17.73
N ASP A 134 -24.84 -1.23 17.26
CA ASP A 134 -24.24 -2.27 18.10
C ASP A 134 -23.25 -1.72 19.14
N ASN A 135 -22.63 -0.58 18.85
CA ASN A 135 -21.67 0.06 19.73
C ASN A 135 -22.30 1.10 20.67
N LEU A 136 -23.63 1.27 20.65
CA LEU A 136 -24.32 2.20 21.56
C LEU A 136 -23.98 1.93 23.05
N PRO A 137 -24.01 2.97 23.90
CA PRO A 137 -23.67 2.83 25.31
C PRO A 137 -24.55 1.77 25.99
N PRO A 138 -24.05 1.06 27.02
CA PRO A 138 -24.83 0.07 27.74
C PRO A 138 -26.18 0.58 28.23
N SER A 139 -26.25 1.84 28.67
CA SER A 139 -27.51 2.49 29.07
C SER A 139 -28.55 2.60 27.96
N TRP A 140 -28.17 2.44 26.69
CA TRP A 140 -29.05 2.58 25.52
C TRP A 140 -29.39 1.23 24.86
N LYS A 141 -29.03 0.10 25.49
CA LYS A 141 -29.26 -1.24 24.92
C LYS A 141 -30.74 -1.56 24.65
N ASP A 142 -31.66 -0.97 25.40
CA ASP A 142 -33.10 -1.21 25.21
C ASP A 142 -33.63 -0.54 23.92
N PHE A 143 -32.95 0.48 23.39
CA PHE A 143 -33.31 1.12 22.12
C PHE A 143 -32.91 0.30 20.89
N LYS A 144 -32.10 -0.77 21.05
CA LYS A 144 -31.73 -1.67 19.95
C LYS A 144 -32.84 -2.62 19.51
N LYS A 145 -33.89 -2.79 20.32
CA LYS A 145 -34.93 -3.82 20.12
C LYS A 145 -36.13 -3.36 19.26
N VAL A 146 -35.98 -2.27 18.51
CA VAL A 146 -37.05 -1.71 17.65
C VAL A 146 -36.83 -2.11 16.21
#